data_AF-A0A452V312-F1
#
_entry.id   AF-A0A452V312-F1
#
_cell.length_a   1.000
_cell.length_b   1.000
_cell.length_c   1.000
_cell.angle_alpha   90.00
_cell.angle_beta   90.00
_cell.angle_gamma   90.00
#
_symmetry.space_group_name_H-M   'P 1'
#
loop_
_entity.id
_entity.type
_entity.pdbx_description
1 polymer ?
#
loop_
_entity_poly.entity_id
_entity_poly.type
_entity_poly.pdbx_seq_one_letter_code
_entity_poly.pdbx_strand_id
1 'polypeptide(L)'
;MLHSIVRIILIGQLDRNCSFRMRKGRGRTSRIRRRKLFRSSVSRGVNESYKPEFIELKKWLKDRKFEDTNLIPACFPGTGRGLMSKTSLREGQMIISLPESCLLTTDTVIRSYLGTYIAKWQPPPSPLLALCTFLVSEKHAGDQSLWKPYLEILPKAYTCPVCLEPEVVNLFPKPLKAKAEEQRAHVQGFFSSSRDFFSSLQPLFSEAVESIFSYSALLWAWCTVNTRAVYVKHRQEQCFSREPNTCALAPYLDLLNHSPHVQVKAAFNEETRCYEIRTASGCRKHEEVFICYGPHDNQRLLLEYGFVSIQNPHACVYVSEDILVKYLPLTDKQMNKKISILKDHDFIENLTFGWDGPSWRLRTALKLLCLEAEEFTCWKKILLGEIISDTNEKRSLVIAQKICQYFIEETSAMLRKVSHMKDEEVALINQLALVETLWIEELRILQASAEILNSLQTAFRFAFFPSTGIPALVEYNPNKQMGPTHFGRQSEDLDGSGHLSLFIYMAHSTVR
;
A
#
# COMPACT_ATOMS: atom_id res chain seq x y z
N MET A 1 13.52 -50.42 32.81
CA MET A 1 13.66 -50.20 31.35
C MET A 1 13.05 -48.84 31.07
N LEU A 2 13.89 -47.80 31.05
CA LEU A 2 13.51 -46.39 30.97
C LEU A 2 14.37 -45.79 29.85
N HIS A 3 13.82 -44.77 29.20
CA HIS A 3 14.48 -43.71 28.42
C HIS A 3 14.65 -43.83 26.89
N SER A 4 14.18 -42.75 26.23
CA SER A 4 14.75 -42.04 25.04
C SER A 4 14.08 -42.36 23.67
N ILE A 5 13.66 -41.44 22.78
CA ILE A 5 14.03 -40.03 22.51
C ILE A 5 12.86 -39.26 21.85
N VAL A 6 12.59 -38.04 22.32
CA VAL A 6 11.95 -36.91 21.59
C VAL A 6 12.95 -35.74 21.64
N ARG A 7 13.11 -35.02 20.50
CA ARG A 7 13.36 -33.57 20.34
C ARG A 7 14.43 -33.23 19.29
N ILE A 8 14.05 -32.39 18.30
CA ILE A 8 14.90 -31.31 17.77
C ILE A 8 14.00 -30.11 17.41
N ILE A 9 13.89 -29.11 18.29
CA ILE A 9 14.07 -27.65 18.05
C ILE A 9 14.36 -27.06 19.45
N LEU A 10 15.53 -26.44 19.64
CA LEU A 10 15.69 -25.17 20.37
C LEU A 10 17.16 -24.77 20.47
N ILE A 11 17.43 -23.55 20.02
CA ILE A 11 18.66 -22.81 20.30
C ILE A 11 18.54 -22.22 21.71
N GLY A 12 19.53 -22.51 22.56
CA GLY A 12 20.09 -21.57 23.52
C GLY A 12 19.63 -21.69 24.98
N GLN A 13 20.47 -22.32 25.82
CA GLN A 13 20.89 -21.73 27.10
C GLN A 13 22.17 -22.41 27.61
N LEU A 14 23.17 -21.55 27.86
CA LEU A 14 24.15 -21.61 28.95
C LEU A 14 24.83 -22.95 29.28
N ASP A 15 26.12 -23.01 28.98
CA ASP A 15 27.04 -23.76 29.84
C ASP A 15 28.30 -22.93 30.14
N ARG A 16 28.60 -22.82 31.44
CA ARG A 16 29.82 -22.21 31.98
C ARG A 16 30.87 -23.29 32.17
N ASN A 17 32.13 -22.89 31.99
CA ASN A 17 33.37 -23.56 32.41
C ASN A 17 34.05 -24.45 31.36
N CYS A 18 34.66 -23.78 30.38
CA CYS A 18 36.01 -24.12 29.97
C CYS A 18 36.88 -22.85 30.00
N SER A 19 37.62 -22.68 31.09
CA SER A 19 38.63 -21.63 31.23
C SER A 19 39.86 -22.02 30.41
N PHE A 20 40.04 -21.45 29.22
CA PHE A 20 41.39 -21.21 28.66
C PHE A 20 41.41 -19.98 27.73
N ARG A 21 42.00 -18.90 28.28
CA ARG A 21 42.63 -17.73 27.63
C ARG A 21 41.82 -16.92 26.59
N MET A 22 41.17 -15.87 27.09
CA MET A 22 40.80 -14.69 26.30
C MET A 22 42.04 -14.00 25.69
N ARG A 23 42.24 -14.09 24.38
CA ARG A 23 43.05 -13.11 23.64
C ARG A 23 42.21 -11.84 23.41
N LYS A 24 42.45 -10.82 24.23
CA LYS A 24 41.98 -9.44 24.02
C LYS A 24 42.57 -8.89 22.72
N GLY A 25 41.72 -8.32 21.85
CA GLY A 25 42.17 -7.46 20.75
C GLY A 25 41.37 -7.56 19.46
N ARG A 26 40.04 -7.36 19.46
CA ARG A 26 39.31 -7.02 18.22
C ARG A 26 38.86 -5.57 18.28
N GLY A 27 39.67 -4.69 17.66
CA GLY A 27 39.50 -3.24 17.64
C GLY A 27 38.18 -2.77 16.99
N ARG A 28 37.89 -1.46 17.12
CA ARG A 28 36.69 -0.77 16.58
C ARG A 28 36.37 -1.20 15.15
N THR A 29 37.38 -1.34 14.29
CA THR A 29 37.26 -1.75 12.89
C THR A 29 36.66 -3.15 12.71
N SER A 30 36.99 -4.12 13.56
CA SER A 30 36.42 -5.49 13.48
C SER A 30 34.94 -5.52 13.90
N ARG A 31 34.55 -4.70 14.90
CA ARG A 31 33.15 -4.58 15.34
C ARG A 31 32.30 -3.82 14.33
N ILE A 32 32.85 -2.78 13.70
CA ILE A 32 32.21 -2.05 12.59
C ILE A 32 32.05 -2.97 11.37
N ARG A 33 33.09 -3.76 11.03
CA ARG A 33 33.03 -4.72 9.92
C ARG A 33 32.02 -5.83 10.19
N ARG A 34 31.92 -6.32 11.43
CA ARG A 34 30.92 -7.34 11.83
C ARG A 34 29.49 -6.77 11.89
N ARG A 35 29.30 -5.52 12.35
CA ARG A 35 28.01 -4.81 12.28
C ARG A 35 27.60 -4.48 10.84
N LYS A 36 28.54 -4.13 9.96
CA LYS A 36 28.30 -4.00 8.51
C LYS A 36 27.95 -5.35 7.89
N LEU A 37 28.67 -6.43 8.22
CA LEU A 37 28.37 -7.79 7.75
C LEU A 37 26.98 -8.26 8.16
N PHE A 38 26.60 -8.08 9.44
CA PHE A 38 25.27 -8.45 9.95
C PHE A 38 24.14 -7.55 9.40
N ARG A 39 24.37 -6.24 9.22
CA ARG A 39 23.41 -5.37 8.52
C ARG A 39 23.32 -5.65 7.02
N SER A 40 24.40 -6.17 6.41
CA SER A 40 24.46 -6.43 4.96
C SER A 40 24.01 -7.83 4.54
N SER A 41 24.00 -8.82 5.45
CA SER A 41 23.67 -10.20 5.08
C SER A 41 22.16 -10.46 5.03
N VAL A 42 21.35 -9.63 5.70
CA VAL A 42 19.89 -9.81 5.78
C VAL A 42 19.15 -9.06 4.67
N SER A 43 19.78 -8.06 4.02
CA SER A 43 19.12 -7.23 2.99
C SER A 43 19.75 -7.32 1.59
N ARG A 44 20.73 -8.22 1.37
CA ARG A 44 21.37 -8.34 0.05
C ARG A 44 20.55 -9.26 -0.83
N GLY A 45 19.92 -8.71 -1.85
CA GLY A 45 19.25 -9.50 -2.87
C GLY A 45 20.20 -10.49 -3.55
N VAL A 46 19.65 -11.58 -4.04
CA VAL A 46 20.36 -12.59 -4.83
C VAL A 46 20.11 -12.29 -6.30
N ASN A 47 21.17 -12.02 -7.06
CA ASN A 47 21.08 -11.75 -8.50
C ASN A 47 20.41 -12.93 -9.22
N GLU A 48 19.36 -12.66 -10.01
CA GLU A 48 18.63 -13.66 -10.79
C GLU A 48 18.82 -13.51 -12.30
N SER A 49 19.69 -12.61 -12.75
CA SER A 49 19.94 -12.37 -14.19
C SER A 49 20.39 -13.60 -14.97
N TYR A 50 20.88 -14.64 -14.29
CA TYR A 50 21.32 -15.89 -14.92
C TYR A 50 20.16 -16.82 -15.29
N LYS A 51 18.95 -16.57 -14.76
CA LYS A 51 17.80 -17.44 -15.04
C LYS A 51 17.32 -17.26 -16.49
N PRO A 52 16.91 -18.34 -17.17
CA PRO A 52 16.53 -18.30 -18.59
C PRO A 52 15.46 -17.24 -18.90
N GLU A 53 14.43 -17.11 -18.07
CA GLU A 53 13.32 -16.16 -18.27
C GLU A 53 13.81 -14.70 -18.32
N PHE A 54 14.81 -14.34 -17.51
CA PHE A 54 15.38 -12.98 -17.53
C PHE A 54 16.37 -12.76 -18.68
N ILE A 55 17.03 -13.83 -19.14
CA ILE A 55 17.90 -13.77 -20.32
C ILE A 55 17.04 -13.52 -21.57
N GLU A 56 15.96 -14.28 -21.73
CA GLU A 56 15.04 -14.13 -22.86
C GLU A 56 14.31 -12.78 -22.81
N LEU A 57 13.87 -12.32 -21.63
CA LEU A 57 13.30 -10.98 -21.47
C LEU A 57 14.29 -9.89 -21.93
N LYS A 58 15.56 -9.97 -21.54
CA LYS A 58 16.58 -8.98 -21.94
C LYS A 58 16.85 -8.98 -23.45
N LYS A 59 16.88 -10.15 -24.09
CA LYS A 59 16.99 -10.24 -25.55
C LYS A 59 15.79 -9.58 -26.24
N TRP A 60 14.59 -9.94 -25.80
CA TRP A 60 13.33 -9.41 -26.31
C TRP A 60 13.20 -7.88 -26.16
N LEU A 61 13.69 -7.34 -25.05
CA LEU A 61 13.77 -5.90 -24.81
C LEU A 61 14.82 -5.21 -25.69
N LYS A 62 15.97 -5.85 -25.92
CA LYS A 62 17.02 -5.33 -26.79
C LYS A 62 16.53 -5.16 -28.23
N ASP A 63 15.76 -6.11 -28.73
CA ASP A 63 15.12 -6.03 -30.05
C ASP A 63 14.10 -4.86 -30.13
N ARG A 64 13.57 -4.42 -28.98
CA ARG A 64 12.70 -3.25 -28.82
C ARG A 64 13.46 -1.99 -28.41
N LYS A 65 14.77 -1.96 -28.69
CA LYS A 65 15.66 -0.81 -28.45
C LYS A 65 15.82 -0.43 -26.97
N PHE A 66 15.60 -1.38 -26.06
CA PHE A 66 15.87 -1.20 -24.63
C PHE A 66 17.02 -2.09 -24.16
N GLU A 67 18.07 -1.47 -23.59
CA GLU A 67 19.15 -2.18 -22.93
C GLU A 67 19.49 -1.50 -21.61
N ASP A 68 19.10 -2.13 -20.49
CA ASP A 68 19.43 -1.62 -19.16
C ASP A 68 20.84 -2.01 -18.75
N THR A 69 21.70 -1.00 -18.59
CA THR A 69 23.08 -1.20 -18.16
C THR A 69 23.26 -1.09 -16.65
N ASN A 70 22.30 -0.51 -15.92
CA ASN A 70 22.42 -0.15 -14.52
C ASN A 70 21.66 -1.06 -13.56
N LEU A 71 20.60 -1.73 -14.01
CA LEU A 71 19.75 -2.57 -13.17
C LEU A 71 19.90 -4.05 -13.52
N ILE A 72 19.69 -4.91 -12.52
CA ILE A 72 19.61 -6.36 -12.70
C ILE A 72 18.47 -6.95 -11.87
N PRO A 73 17.75 -7.95 -12.40
CA PRO A 73 16.82 -8.73 -11.60
C PRO A 73 17.53 -9.40 -10.43
N ALA A 74 16.89 -9.34 -9.26
CA ALA A 74 17.33 -10.01 -8.04
C ALA A 74 16.12 -10.43 -7.21
N CYS A 75 16.32 -11.37 -6.28
CA CYS A 75 15.32 -11.74 -5.28
C CYS A 75 15.78 -11.28 -3.89
N PHE A 76 14.93 -10.52 -3.21
CA PHE A 76 15.19 -9.86 -1.94
C PHE A 76 14.36 -10.49 -0.82
N PRO A 77 14.93 -10.64 0.39
CA PRO A 77 14.15 -10.98 1.57
C PRO A 77 13.08 -9.92 1.84
N GLY A 78 11.82 -10.33 1.92
CA GLY A 78 10.68 -9.46 2.26
C GLY A 78 9.90 -8.94 1.06
N THR A 79 10.55 -8.49 -0.01
CA THR A 79 9.90 -7.92 -1.20
C THR A 79 9.86 -8.88 -2.39
N GLY A 80 10.62 -9.98 -2.35
CA GLY A 80 10.64 -10.98 -3.41
C GLY A 80 11.45 -10.51 -4.61
N ARG A 81 10.97 -10.82 -5.83
CA ARG A 81 11.66 -10.38 -7.06
C ARG A 81 11.62 -8.85 -7.16
N GLY A 82 12.76 -8.26 -7.49
CA GLY A 82 12.96 -6.82 -7.61
C GLY A 82 14.11 -6.47 -8.56
N LEU A 83 14.42 -5.19 -8.68
CA LEU A 83 15.61 -4.72 -9.38
C LEU A 83 16.69 -4.26 -8.40
N MET A 84 17.93 -4.68 -8.66
CA MET A 84 19.12 -4.28 -7.93
C MET A 84 19.98 -3.34 -8.78
N SER A 85 20.54 -2.30 -8.16
CA SER A 85 21.47 -1.41 -8.85
C SER A 85 22.87 -2.02 -8.98
N LYS A 86 23.48 -1.95 -10.18
CA LYS A 86 24.89 -2.29 -10.46
C LYS A 86 25.86 -1.17 -10.08
N THR A 87 25.36 0.06 -9.97
CA THR A 87 26.13 1.28 -9.67
C THR A 87 25.45 2.04 -8.54
N SER A 88 26.09 3.06 -7.98
CA SER A 88 25.39 3.94 -7.03
C SER A 88 24.61 4.99 -7.83
N LEU A 89 23.32 5.17 -7.53
CA LEU A 89 22.47 6.19 -8.11
C LEU A 89 22.49 7.45 -7.24
N ARG A 90 22.59 8.61 -7.87
CA ARG A 90 22.47 9.93 -7.23
C ARG A 90 21.08 10.53 -7.47
N GLU A 91 20.70 11.49 -6.65
CA GLU A 91 19.51 12.30 -6.89
C GLU A 91 19.49 12.88 -8.31
N GLY A 92 18.32 12.84 -8.96
CA GLY A 92 18.10 13.26 -10.34
C GLY A 92 18.53 12.25 -11.40
N GLN A 93 19.24 11.18 -11.03
CA GLN A 93 19.73 10.17 -11.97
C GLN A 93 18.59 9.32 -12.51
N MET A 94 18.69 8.96 -13.80
CA MET A 94 17.81 8.00 -14.47
C MET A 94 17.92 6.63 -13.79
N ILE A 95 16.80 6.11 -13.32
CA ILE A 95 16.67 4.69 -12.92
C ILE A 95 16.48 3.86 -14.18
N ILE A 96 15.45 4.19 -14.97
CA ILE A 96 15.07 3.46 -16.17
C ILE A 96 14.43 4.42 -17.18
N SER A 97 14.68 4.18 -18.47
CA SER A 97 14.06 4.86 -19.60
C SER A 97 13.58 3.79 -20.58
N LEU A 98 12.31 3.40 -20.47
CA LEU A 98 11.73 2.28 -21.20
C LEU A 98 11.00 2.80 -22.46
N PRO A 99 11.46 2.48 -23.69
CA PRO A 99 10.80 2.90 -24.92
C PRO A 99 9.34 2.47 -24.97
N GLU A 100 8.50 3.29 -25.61
CA GLU A 100 7.09 2.99 -25.84
C GLU A 100 6.86 1.63 -26.53
N SER A 101 7.77 1.23 -27.43
CA SER A 101 7.70 -0.07 -28.11
C SER A 101 7.82 -1.28 -27.18
N CYS A 102 8.26 -1.09 -25.94
CA CYS A 102 8.27 -2.12 -24.90
C CYS A 102 6.94 -2.17 -24.12
N LEU A 103 6.13 -1.11 -24.15
CA LEU A 103 4.90 -1.01 -23.37
C LEU A 103 3.77 -1.83 -23.99
N LEU A 104 2.99 -2.48 -23.14
CA LEU A 104 1.71 -3.09 -23.52
C LEU A 104 0.61 -2.10 -23.15
N THR A 105 0.02 -1.51 -24.18
CA THR A 105 -0.99 -0.45 -24.09
C THR A 105 -2.24 -0.88 -24.86
N THR A 106 -3.32 -0.12 -24.79
CA THR A 106 -4.49 -0.37 -25.64
C THR A 106 -4.18 -0.20 -27.14
N ASP A 107 -3.27 0.71 -27.55
CA ASP A 107 -2.81 0.79 -28.94
C ASP A 107 -2.10 -0.50 -29.37
N THR A 108 -1.30 -1.10 -28.48
CA THR A 108 -0.69 -2.42 -28.69
C THR A 108 -1.76 -3.49 -28.96
N VAL A 109 -2.87 -3.46 -28.21
CA VAL A 109 -3.98 -4.41 -28.38
C VAL A 109 -4.73 -4.15 -29.69
N ILE A 110 -5.04 -2.89 -30.03
CA ILE A 110 -5.75 -2.52 -31.26
C ILE A 110 -4.95 -2.87 -32.52
N ARG A 111 -3.62 -2.77 -32.48
CA ARG A 111 -2.76 -3.20 -33.59
C ARG A 111 -2.59 -4.71 -33.72
N SER A 112 -3.08 -5.48 -32.76
CA SER A 112 -3.01 -6.95 -32.77
C SER A 112 -4.17 -7.60 -33.53
N TYR A 113 -4.17 -8.94 -33.59
CA TYR A 113 -5.27 -9.72 -34.16
C TYR A 113 -6.62 -9.54 -33.42
N LEU A 114 -6.61 -9.02 -32.19
CA LEU A 114 -7.83 -8.70 -31.44
C LEU A 114 -8.49 -7.38 -31.88
N GLY A 115 -7.73 -6.48 -32.52
CA GLY A 115 -8.17 -5.11 -32.81
C GLY A 115 -9.46 -5.04 -33.62
N THR A 116 -9.62 -5.91 -34.62
CA THR A 116 -10.83 -5.93 -35.46
C THR A 116 -12.08 -6.37 -34.71
N TYR A 117 -11.93 -7.22 -33.69
CA TYR A 117 -13.05 -7.68 -32.86
C TYR A 117 -13.45 -6.60 -31.87
N ILE A 118 -12.46 -5.98 -31.22
CA ILE A 118 -12.66 -4.85 -30.30
C ILE A 118 -13.35 -3.68 -31.02
N ALA A 119 -12.86 -3.30 -32.21
CA ALA A 119 -13.39 -2.16 -32.96
C ALA A 119 -14.84 -2.34 -33.45
N LYS A 120 -15.27 -3.59 -33.66
CA LYS A 120 -16.62 -3.92 -34.14
C LYS A 120 -17.61 -4.22 -33.01
N TRP A 121 -17.13 -4.52 -31.81
CA TRP A 121 -17.97 -4.93 -30.70
C TRP A 121 -18.84 -3.78 -30.18
N GLN A 122 -20.10 -4.08 -29.85
CA GLN A 122 -21.05 -3.12 -29.30
C GLN A 122 -21.81 -3.75 -28.12
N PRO A 123 -21.94 -3.04 -26.97
CA PRO A 123 -21.33 -1.74 -26.67
C PRO A 123 -19.79 -1.79 -26.63
N PRO A 124 -19.07 -0.66 -26.82
CA PRO A 124 -17.60 -0.66 -26.87
C PRO A 124 -17.00 -1.24 -25.58
N PRO A 125 -16.02 -2.16 -25.68
CA PRO A 125 -15.39 -2.74 -24.50
C PRO A 125 -14.57 -1.69 -23.74
N SER A 126 -14.34 -1.93 -22.44
CA SER A 126 -13.49 -1.04 -21.66
C SER A 126 -12.00 -1.21 -22.03
N PRO A 127 -11.16 -0.16 -21.86
CA PRO A 127 -9.71 -0.28 -21.99
C PRO A 127 -9.12 -1.42 -21.15
N LEU A 128 -9.63 -1.59 -19.93
CA LEU A 128 -9.25 -2.69 -19.04
C LEU A 128 -9.56 -4.06 -19.64
N LEU A 129 -10.78 -4.24 -20.16
CA LEU A 129 -11.19 -5.51 -20.76
C LEU A 129 -10.28 -5.85 -21.93
N ALA A 130 -9.96 -4.89 -22.80
CA ALA A 130 -9.05 -5.10 -23.92
C ALA A 130 -7.65 -5.56 -23.46
N LEU A 131 -7.07 -4.92 -22.44
CA LEU A 131 -5.79 -5.33 -21.87
C LEU A 131 -5.86 -6.73 -21.26
N CYS A 132 -6.92 -7.04 -20.50
CA CYS A 132 -7.10 -8.34 -19.87
C CYS A 132 -7.28 -9.45 -20.91
N THR A 133 -8.12 -9.23 -21.92
CA THR A 133 -8.33 -10.16 -23.04
C THR A 133 -7.02 -10.43 -23.76
N PHE A 134 -6.23 -9.40 -24.03
CA PHE A 134 -4.93 -9.57 -24.68
C PHE A 134 -3.98 -10.41 -23.83
N LEU A 135 -3.86 -10.13 -22.52
CA LEU A 135 -3.02 -10.92 -21.61
C LEU A 135 -3.42 -12.39 -21.56
N VAL A 136 -4.73 -12.69 -21.48
CA VAL A 136 -5.22 -14.07 -21.48
C VAL A 136 -4.92 -14.76 -22.82
N SER A 137 -5.17 -14.07 -23.93
CA SER A 137 -4.93 -14.60 -25.28
C SER A 137 -3.45 -14.92 -25.51
N GLU A 138 -2.57 -13.99 -25.18
CA GLU A 138 -1.12 -14.16 -25.33
C GLU A 138 -0.57 -15.23 -24.38
N LYS A 139 -1.10 -15.32 -23.15
CA LYS A 139 -0.73 -16.39 -22.22
C LYS A 139 -1.15 -17.77 -22.72
N HIS A 140 -2.33 -17.87 -23.34
CA HIS A 140 -2.80 -19.11 -23.96
C HIS A 140 -1.98 -19.51 -25.19
N ALA A 141 -1.57 -18.54 -26.01
CA ALA A 141 -0.74 -18.78 -27.19
C ALA A 141 0.65 -19.38 -26.87
N GLY A 142 1.13 -19.23 -25.63
CA GLY A 142 2.34 -19.90 -25.14
C GLY A 142 3.58 -19.57 -25.99
N ASP A 143 4.19 -20.60 -26.57
CA ASP A 143 5.40 -20.46 -27.42
C ASP A 143 5.17 -19.62 -28.68
N GLN A 144 3.92 -19.46 -29.13
CA GLN A 144 3.57 -18.64 -30.27
C GLN A 144 3.42 -17.15 -29.91
N SER A 145 3.37 -16.80 -28.62
CA SER A 145 3.22 -15.42 -28.19
C SER A 145 4.53 -14.64 -28.33
N LEU A 146 4.45 -13.50 -29.04
CA LEU A 146 5.54 -12.53 -29.06
C LEU A 146 5.77 -11.89 -27.69
N TRP A 147 4.82 -11.97 -26.77
CA TRP A 147 4.89 -11.42 -25.41
C TRP A 147 5.34 -12.43 -24.37
N LYS A 148 5.58 -13.70 -24.76
CA LYS A 148 6.04 -14.77 -23.86
C LYS A 148 7.17 -14.34 -22.92
N PRO A 149 8.25 -13.65 -23.36
CA PRO A 149 9.34 -13.27 -22.46
C PRO A 149 8.91 -12.36 -21.31
N TYR A 150 7.91 -11.51 -21.52
CA TYR A 150 7.30 -10.71 -20.46
C TYR A 150 6.35 -11.55 -19.60
N LEU A 151 5.50 -12.37 -20.23
CA LEU A 151 4.51 -13.17 -19.52
C LEU A 151 5.15 -14.19 -18.54
N GLU A 152 6.31 -14.75 -18.89
CA GLU A 152 7.04 -15.71 -18.03
C GLU A 152 7.60 -15.10 -16.74
N ILE A 153 7.88 -13.79 -16.73
CA ILE A 153 8.38 -13.13 -15.51
C ILE A 153 7.25 -12.66 -14.58
N LEU A 154 6.01 -12.60 -15.05
CA LEU A 154 4.87 -12.15 -14.26
C LEU A 154 4.61 -13.09 -13.07
N PRO A 155 3.96 -12.60 -12.00
CA PRO A 155 3.48 -13.45 -10.93
C PRO A 155 2.49 -14.51 -11.44
N LYS A 156 2.62 -15.74 -10.95
CA LYS A 156 1.66 -16.82 -11.24
C LYS A 156 0.38 -16.68 -10.44
N ALA A 157 0.46 -16.08 -9.25
CA ALA A 157 -0.64 -15.80 -8.35
C ALA A 157 -0.43 -14.43 -7.69
N TYR A 158 -1.52 -13.85 -7.20
CA TYR A 158 -1.55 -12.56 -6.52
C TYR A 158 -2.17 -12.72 -5.14
N THR A 159 -1.90 -11.74 -4.28
CA THR A 159 -2.34 -11.69 -2.87
C THR A 159 -3.33 -10.58 -2.61
N CYS A 160 -3.91 -9.99 -3.67
CA CYS A 160 -5.03 -9.06 -3.56
C CYS A 160 -6.22 -9.75 -2.86
N PRO A 161 -7.05 -9.05 -2.07
CA PRO A 161 -8.19 -9.64 -1.37
C PRO A 161 -9.15 -10.46 -2.24
N VAL A 162 -9.33 -10.08 -3.50
CA VAL A 162 -10.13 -10.86 -4.47
C VAL A 162 -9.58 -12.27 -4.72
N CYS A 163 -8.29 -12.51 -4.49
CA CYS A 163 -7.61 -13.80 -4.64
C CYS A 163 -7.56 -14.63 -3.34
N LEU A 164 -8.01 -14.09 -2.21
CA LEU A 164 -7.92 -14.76 -0.91
C LEU A 164 -9.15 -15.63 -0.62
N GLU A 165 -8.98 -16.63 0.24
CA GLU A 165 -10.12 -17.45 0.68
C GLU A 165 -11.11 -16.62 1.50
N PRO A 166 -12.43 -16.88 1.40
CA PRO A 166 -13.45 -16.14 2.15
C PRO A 166 -13.18 -16.13 3.67
N GLU A 167 -12.69 -17.24 4.21
CA GLU A 167 -12.37 -17.43 5.63
C GLU A 167 -11.22 -16.52 6.08
N VAL A 168 -10.26 -16.25 5.19
CA VAL A 168 -9.18 -15.30 5.44
C VAL A 168 -9.67 -13.85 5.35
N VAL A 169 -10.50 -13.54 4.35
CA VAL A 169 -11.10 -12.19 4.20
C VAL A 169 -11.96 -11.83 5.43
N ASN A 170 -12.59 -12.83 6.06
CA ASN A 170 -13.35 -12.67 7.30
C ASN A 170 -12.51 -12.22 8.51
N LEU A 171 -11.19 -12.24 8.41
CA LEU A 171 -10.26 -11.80 9.46
C LEU A 171 -9.82 -10.34 9.30
N PHE A 172 -10.21 -9.65 8.22
CA PHE A 172 -9.91 -8.23 8.05
C PHE A 172 -10.72 -7.32 8.98
N PRO A 173 -10.24 -6.10 9.26
CA PRO A 173 -11.06 -5.04 9.81
C PRO A 173 -12.36 -4.89 9.00
N LYS A 174 -13.50 -4.66 9.68
CA LYS A 174 -14.83 -4.67 9.02
C LYS A 174 -14.92 -3.76 7.78
N PRO A 175 -14.42 -2.51 7.78
CA PRO A 175 -14.49 -1.65 6.59
C PRO A 175 -13.66 -2.22 5.42
N LEU A 176 -12.50 -2.79 5.72
CA LEU A 176 -11.64 -3.42 4.72
C LEU A 176 -12.26 -4.70 4.15
N LYS A 177 -12.88 -5.51 5.01
CA LYS A 177 -13.65 -6.69 4.60
C LYS A 177 -14.74 -6.31 3.59
N ALA A 178 -15.54 -5.29 3.89
CA ALA A 178 -16.60 -4.84 2.98
C ALA A 178 -16.05 -4.41 1.60
N LYS A 179 -14.93 -3.68 1.58
CA LYS A 179 -14.24 -3.30 0.32
C LYS A 179 -13.71 -4.52 -0.44
N ALA A 180 -13.18 -5.53 0.26
CA ALA A 180 -12.72 -6.77 -0.36
C ALA A 180 -13.87 -7.56 -1.00
N GLU A 181 -15.04 -7.60 -0.34
CA GLU A 181 -16.26 -8.24 -0.86
C GLU A 181 -16.80 -7.47 -2.07
N GLU A 182 -16.80 -6.13 -2.03
CA GLU A 182 -17.17 -5.28 -3.16
C GLU A 182 -16.24 -5.51 -4.36
N GLN A 183 -14.92 -5.53 -4.15
CA GLN A 183 -13.94 -5.80 -5.20
C GLN A 183 -14.19 -7.19 -5.84
N ARG A 184 -14.50 -8.20 -5.02
CA ARG A 184 -14.84 -9.54 -5.52
C ARG A 184 -16.10 -9.54 -6.37
N ALA A 185 -17.17 -8.92 -5.89
CA ALA A 185 -18.43 -8.79 -6.63
C ALA A 185 -18.21 -8.04 -7.95
N HIS A 186 -17.40 -6.97 -7.92
CA HIS A 186 -17.04 -6.21 -9.11
C HIS A 186 -16.33 -7.07 -10.16
N VAL A 187 -15.27 -7.81 -9.79
CA VAL A 187 -14.54 -8.66 -10.74
C VAL A 187 -15.39 -9.81 -11.26
N GLN A 188 -16.29 -10.38 -10.43
CA GLN A 188 -17.26 -11.38 -10.88
C GLN A 188 -18.27 -10.81 -11.89
N GLY A 189 -18.78 -9.60 -11.63
CA GLY A 189 -19.66 -8.89 -12.57
C GLY A 189 -18.94 -8.52 -13.87
N PHE A 190 -17.68 -8.09 -13.77
CA PHE A 190 -16.82 -7.79 -14.90
C PHE A 190 -16.60 -9.03 -15.78
N PHE A 191 -16.30 -10.19 -15.18
CA PHE A 191 -16.21 -11.46 -15.90
C PHE A 191 -17.53 -11.82 -16.58
N SER A 192 -18.64 -11.79 -15.83
CA SER A 192 -19.95 -12.21 -16.31
C SER A 192 -20.44 -11.36 -17.49
N SER A 193 -20.24 -10.05 -17.42
CA SER A 193 -20.60 -9.11 -18.50
C SER A 193 -19.69 -9.20 -19.72
N SER A 194 -18.50 -9.78 -19.58
CA SER A 194 -17.54 -9.93 -20.68
C SER A 194 -17.71 -11.22 -21.49
N ARG A 195 -18.58 -12.15 -21.05
CA ARG A 195 -18.71 -13.48 -21.66
C ARG A 195 -19.10 -13.43 -23.14
N ASP A 196 -20.09 -12.61 -23.50
CA ASP A 196 -20.54 -12.49 -24.88
C ASP A 196 -19.43 -11.95 -25.79
N PHE A 197 -18.63 -11.02 -25.27
CA PHE A 197 -17.46 -10.52 -25.99
C PHE A 197 -16.43 -11.64 -26.19
N PHE A 198 -16.13 -12.44 -25.16
CA PHE A 198 -15.22 -13.60 -25.29
C PHE A 198 -15.74 -14.63 -26.29
N SER A 199 -17.05 -14.95 -26.28
CA SER A 199 -17.70 -15.81 -27.25
C SER A 199 -17.51 -15.33 -28.69
N SER A 200 -17.51 -14.02 -28.92
CA SER A 200 -17.26 -13.44 -30.25
C SER A 200 -15.85 -13.72 -30.79
N LEU A 201 -14.89 -14.02 -29.91
CA LEU A 201 -13.49 -14.28 -30.28
C LEU A 201 -13.24 -15.73 -30.68
N GLN A 202 -14.23 -16.63 -30.60
CA GLN A 202 -14.06 -18.06 -30.92
C GLN A 202 -13.36 -18.34 -32.27
N PRO A 203 -13.57 -17.58 -33.36
CA PRO A 203 -12.86 -17.84 -34.62
C PRO A 203 -11.34 -17.67 -34.54
N LEU A 204 -10.81 -17.03 -33.50
CA LEU A 204 -9.37 -16.85 -33.28
C LEU A 204 -8.72 -18.03 -32.54
N PHE A 205 -9.52 -18.92 -31.95
CA PHE A 205 -9.04 -19.97 -31.05
C PHE A 205 -9.52 -21.35 -31.50
N SER A 206 -8.61 -22.33 -31.47
CA SER A 206 -8.93 -23.73 -31.77
C SER A 206 -9.65 -24.44 -30.61
N GLU A 207 -9.41 -24.01 -29.38
CA GLU A 207 -10.09 -24.49 -28.18
C GLU A 207 -11.33 -23.64 -27.88
N ALA A 208 -12.24 -24.17 -27.07
CA ALA A 208 -13.43 -23.45 -26.63
C ALA A 208 -13.02 -22.19 -25.86
N VAL A 209 -13.54 -21.02 -26.24
CA VAL A 209 -13.16 -19.76 -25.56
C VAL A 209 -13.51 -19.75 -24.08
N GLU A 210 -14.49 -20.54 -23.64
CA GLU A 210 -14.83 -20.68 -22.22
C GLU A 210 -13.72 -21.37 -21.40
N SER A 211 -12.92 -22.25 -22.02
CA SER A 211 -11.76 -22.85 -21.33
C SER A 211 -10.58 -21.88 -21.25
N ILE A 212 -10.41 -21.03 -22.28
CA ILE A 212 -9.35 -20.04 -22.38
C ILE A 212 -9.64 -18.84 -21.47
N PHE A 213 -10.79 -18.20 -21.67
CA PHE A 213 -11.27 -17.05 -20.90
C PHE A 213 -12.12 -17.52 -19.72
N SER A 214 -11.50 -18.33 -18.86
CA SER A 214 -12.09 -18.72 -17.58
C SER A 214 -12.04 -17.59 -16.56
N TYR A 215 -12.85 -17.67 -15.50
CA TYR A 215 -12.82 -16.67 -14.41
C TYR A 215 -11.43 -16.54 -13.80
N SER A 216 -10.71 -17.65 -13.60
CA SER A 216 -9.35 -17.63 -13.05
C SER A 216 -8.34 -16.97 -13.99
N ALA A 217 -8.47 -17.17 -15.30
CA ALA A 217 -7.63 -16.50 -16.30
C ALA A 217 -7.89 -14.99 -16.32
N LEU A 218 -9.15 -14.57 -16.30
CA LEU A 218 -9.50 -13.15 -16.25
C LEU A 218 -9.06 -12.51 -14.93
N LEU A 219 -9.27 -13.19 -13.80
CA LEU A 219 -8.83 -12.71 -12.48
C LEU A 219 -7.31 -12.49 -12.45
N TRP A 220 -6.53 -13.43 -12.98
CA TRP A 220 -5.08 -13.27 -13.10
C TRP A 220 -4.71 -12.05 -13.97
N ALA A 221 -5.38 -11.85 -15.10
CA ALA A 221 -5.13 -10.73 -15.99
C ALA A 221 -5.52 -9.39 -15.34
N TRP A 222 -6.67 -9.34 -14.67
CA TRP A 222 -7.14 -8.18 -13.92
C TRP A 222 -6.15 -7.80 -12.82
N CYS A 223 -5.71 -8.75 -12.00
CA CYS A 223 -4.69 -8.50 -10.97
C CYS A 223 -3.35 -8.06 -11.60
N THR A 224 -2.99 -8.60 -12.76
CA THR A 224 -1.77 -8.17 -13.47
C THR A 224 -1.86 -6.70 -13.88
N VAL A 225 -2.98 -6.26 -14.44
CA VAL A 225 -3.18 -4.85 -14.80
C VAL A 225 -3.25 -3.98 -13.53
N ASN A 226 -4.06 -4.35 -12.55
CA ASN A 226 -4.29 -3.55 -11.34
C ASN A 226 -3.00 -3.30 -10.54
N THR A 227 -2.17 -4.33 -10.39
CA THR A 227 -1.00 -4.28 -9.51
C THR A 227 0.27 -3.76 -10.18
N ARG A 228 0.31 -3.68 -11.52
CA ARG A 228 1.57 -3.46 -12.29
C ARG A 228 1.49 -2.37 -13.35
N ALA A 229 0.30 -1.90 -13.72
CA ALA A 229 0.19 -0.88 -14.74
C ALA A 229 0.72 0.47 -14.24
N VAL A 230 1.41 1.17 -15.13
CA VAL A 230 1.84 2.55 -14.94
C VAL A 230 0.88 3.50 -15.64
N TYR A 231 0.80 4.72 -15.14
CA TYR A 231 -0.02 5.75 -15.74
C TYR A 231 0.64 6.27 -17.02
N VAL A 232 -0.02 6.12 -18.16
CA VAL A 232 0.38 6.74 -19.43
C VAL A 232 -0.84 7.42 -20.03
N LYS A 233 -0.71 8.70 -20.36
CA LYS A 233 -1.80 9.44 -20.99
C LYS A 233 -1.90 9.07 -22.46
N HIS A 234 -2.83 8.18 -22.80
CA HIS A 234 -3.10 7.83 -24.19
C HIS A 234 -4.15 8.75 -24.83
N ARG A 235 -4.19 8.76 -26.16
CA ARG A 235 -5.34 9.30 -26.88
C ARG A 235 -6.54 8.37 -26.64
N GLN A 236 -7.71 8.95 -26.36
CA GLN A 236 -8.94 8.16 -26.26
C GLN A 236 -9.30 7.65 -27.65
N GLU A 237 -9.38 6.33 -27.83
CA GLU A 237 -9.87 5.75 -29.07
C GLU A 237 -11.40 5.61 -29.05
N GLN A 238 -12.03 5.84 -30.20
CA GLN A 238 -13.49 5.81 -30.33
C GLN A 238 -14.07 4.40 -30.17
N CYS A 239 -13.25 3.37 -30.33
CA CYS A 239 -13.64 1.96 -30.20
C CYS A 239 -13.68 1.45 -28.76
N PHE A 240 -13.34 2.27 -27.77
CA PHE A 240 -13.44 1.92 -26.36
C PHE A 240 -14.59 2.64 -25.67
N SER A 241 -14.99 2.11 -24.52
CA SER A 241 -15.89 2.80 -23.59
C SER A 241 -15.31 4.16 -23.17
N ARG A 242 -16.13 4.99 -22.52
CA ARG A 242 -15.71 6.31 -22.02
C ARG A 242 -14.78 6.25 -20.80
N GLU A 243 -14.45 5.05 -20.33
CA GLU A 243 -13.52 4.87 -19.22
C GLU A 243 -12.12 5.39 -19.58
N PRO A 244 -11.36 5.92 -18.59
CA PRO A 244 -10.02 6.45 -18.84
C PRO A 244 -9.08 5.42 -19.46
N ASN A 245 -8.49 5.75 -20.60
CA ASN A 245 -7.44 4.95 -21.24
C ASN A 245 -6.05 5.40 -20.74
N THR A 246 -5.72 5.03 -19.50
CA THR A 246 -4.52 5.55 -18.82
C THR A 246 -3.53 4.49 -18.35
N CYS A 247 -3.77 3.21 -18.66
CA CYS A 247 -2.99 2.09 -18.15
C CYS A 247 -2.05 1.54 -19.22
N ALA A 248 -0.77 1.39 -18.87
CA ALA A 248 0.21 0.64 -19.66
C ALA A 248 0.94 -0.36 -18.76
N LEU A 249 1.13 -1.59 -19.23
CA LEU A 249 2.10 -2.49 -18.59
C LEU A 249 3.49 -2.19 -19.14
N ALA A 250 4.47 -2.13 -18.25
CA ALA A 250 5.83 -1.72 -18.55
C ALA A 250 6.80 -2.86 -18.19
N PRO A 251 7.03 -3.82 -19.10
CA PRO A 251 7.93 -4.94 -18.85
C PRO A 251 9.30 -4.49 -18.32
N TYR A 252 9.82 -5.23 -17.34
CA TYR A 252 11.08 -4.95 -16.63
C TYR A 252 11.00 -3.78 -15.66
N LEU A 253 10.37 -2.66 -16.02
CA LEU A 253 10.12 -1.55 -15.11
C LEU A 253 9.22 -1.96 -13.94
N ASP A 254 8.19 -2.74 -14.22
CA ASP A 254 7.24 -3.28 -13.26
C ASP A 254 7.84 -4.27 -12.23
N LEU A 255 9.13 -4.60 -12.35
CA LEU A 255 9.89 -5.31 -11.31
C LEU A 255 10.35 -4.40 -10.16
N LEU A 256 10.22 -3.07 -10.29
CA LEU A 256 10.57 -2.13 -9.21
C LEU A 256 9.55 -2.20 -8.08
N ASN A 257 10.00 -2.53 -6.87
CA ASN A 257 9.11 -2.64 -5.70
C ASN A 257 8.79 -1.28 -5.07
N HIS A 258 7.75 -1.28 -4.24
CA HIS A 258 7.29 -0.11 -3.49
C HIS A 258 8.16 0.18 -2.25
N SER A 259 8.43 1.47 -2.00
CA SER A 259 8.78 1.96 -0.66
C SER A 259 8.13 3.33 -0.42
N PRO A 260 7.51 3.58 0.76
CA PRO A 260 6.91 4.88 1.07
C PRO A 260 7.97 5.95 1.39
N HIS A 261 9.24 5.56 1.53
CA HIS A 261 10.34 6.46 1.89
C HIS A 261 11.17 6.95 0.69
N VAL A 262 10.85 6.48 -0.52
CA VAL A 262 11.52 6.95 -1.73
C VAL A 262 10.63 7.92 -2.49
N GLN A 263 11.27 8.85 -3.18
CA GLN A 263 10.59 9.77 -4.08
C GLN A 263 11.19 9.60 -5.46
N VAL A 264 10.33 9.60 -6.48
CA VAL A 264 10.72 9.46 -7.87
C VAL A 264 9.93 10.42 -8.73
N LYS A 265 10.51 10.81 -9.86
CA LYS A 265 9.79 11.47 -10.95
C LYS A 265 9.58 10.43 -12.04
N ALA A 266 8.34 10.03 -12.25
CA ALA A 266 7.95 9.07 -13.28
C ALA A 266 7.00 9.76 -14.27
N ALA A 267 7.33 9.68 -15.56
CA ALA A 267 6.48 10.24 -16.61
C ALA A 267 6.79 9.60 -17.96
N PHE A 268 5.81 9.62 -18.85
CA PHE A 268 6.06 9.40 -20.26
C PHE A 268 6.63 10.67 -20.88
N ASN A 269 7.82 10.57 -21.47
CA ASN A 269 8.50 11.65 -22.15
C ASN A 269 8.15 11.60 -23.65
N GLU A 270 7.40 12.60 -24.12
CA GLU A 270 6.94 12.67 -25.51
C GLU A 270 8.08 12.90 -26.52
N GLU A 271 9.17 13.54 -26.11
CA GLU A 271 10.32 13.80 -26.99
C GLU A 271 11.14 12.54 -27.22
N THR A 272 11.42 11.79 -26.16
CA THR A 272 12.21 10.54 -26.23
C THR A 272 11.34 9.32 -26.54
N ARG A 273 10.00 9.45 -26.48
CA ARG A 273 9.03 8.36 -26.57
C ARG A 273 9.34 7.22 -25.60
N CYS A 274 9.76 7.58 -24.38
CA CYS A 274 10.11 6.65 -23.32
C CYS A 274 9.31 6.93 -22.04
N TYR A 275 8.95 5.87 -21.31
CA TYR A 275 8.57 5.99 -19.92
C TYR A 275 9.82 6.08 -19.04
N GLU A 276 10.04 7.23 -18.42
CA GLU A 276 11.25 7.54 -17.66
C GLU A 276 10.94 7.59 -16.16
N ILE A 277 11.82 6.99 -15.35
CA ILE A 277 11.83 7.13 -13.90
C ILE A 277 13.18 7.69 -13.47
N ARG A 278 13.16 8.80 -12.73
CA ARG A 278 14.33 9.42 -12.11
C ARG A 278 14.19 9.37 -10.59
N THR A 279 15.27 9.00 -9.91
CA THR A 279 15.27 8.98 -8.44
C THR A 279 15.40 10.39 -7.87
N ALA A 280 14.68 10.69 -6.79
CA ALA A 280 14.89 11.90 -5.99
C ALA A 280 15.73 11.62 -4.73
N SER A 281 16.26 10.40 -4.57
CA SER A 281 17.16 10.02 -3.48
C SER A 281 18.30 9.14 -3.97
N GLY A 282 19.36 8.99 -3.17
CA GLY A 282 20.49 8.12 -3.51
C GLY A 282 20.18 6.64 -3.28
N CYS A 283 20.68 5.76 -4.14
CA CYS A 283 20.67 4.30 -3.95
C CYS A 283 22.10 3.76 -4.06
N ARG A 284 22.56 2.92 -3.15
CA ARG A 284 23.94 2.39 -3.23
C ARG A 284 24.01 1.25 -4.22
N LYS A 285 25.20 1.06 -4.79
CA LYS A 285 25.53 -0.13 -5.56
C LYS A 285 25.17 -1.42 -4.78
N HIS A 286 24.49 -2.34 -5.46
CA HIS A 286 23.97 -3.62 -4.98
C HIS A 286 22.82 -3.54 -3.96
N GLU A 287 22.15 -2.40 -3.87
CA GLU A 287 20.87 -2.28 -3.15
C GLU A 287 19.70 -2.46 -4.10
N GLU A 288 18.56 -2.82 -3.50
CA GLU A 288 17.26 -2.77 -4.18
C GLU A 288 16.94 -1.35 -4.58
N VAL A 289 16.45 -1.18 -5.81
CA VAL A 289 15.91 0.08 -6.29
C VAL A 289 14.41 0.04 -6.09
N PHE A 290 13.91 0.97 -5.30
CA PHE A 290 12.49 1.14 -5.04
C PHE A 290 11.94 2.32 -5.83
N ILE A 291 10.64 2.27 -6.09
CA ILE A 291 9.82 3.43 -6.47
C ILE A 291 8.72 3.61 -5.42
N CYS A 292 8.05 4.77 -5.42
CA CYS A 292 6.85 4.95 -4.62
C CYS A 292 5.63 4.84 -5.54
N TYR A 293 4.73 3.93 -5.22
CA TYR A 293 3.47 3.72 -5.95
C TYR A 293 2.41 4.78 -5.62
N GLY A 294 2.68 5.61 -4.62
CA GLY A 294 1.77 6.61 -4.07
C GLY A 294 1.80 6.63 -2.54
N PRO A 295 1.37 7.74 -1.91
CA PRO A 295 1.26 7.86 -0.45
C PRO A 295 0.04 7.10 0.07
N HIS A 296 0.06 5.77 -0.08
CA HIS A 296 -1.06 4.89 0.24
C HIS A 296 -0.93 4.30 1.64
N ASP A 297 -2.05 4.20 2.37
CA ASP A 297 -2.13 3.43 3.61
C ASP A 297 -2.04 1.91 3.32
N ASN A 298 -1.88 1.11 4.37
CA ASN A 298 -1.74 -0.34 4.23
C ASN A 298 -3.04 -1.04 3.79
N GLN A 299 -4.21 -0.46 4.03
CA GLN A 299 -5.48 -1.03 3.56
C GLN A 299 -5.60 -0.89 2.04
N ARG A 300 -5.21 0.26 1.49
CA ARG A 300 -5.15 0.52 0.05
C ARG A 300 -4.03 -0.27 -0.62
N LEU A 301 -2.84 -0.34 -0.04
CA LEU A 301 -1.75 -1.17 -0.59
C LEU A 301 -2.15 -2.65 -0.68
N LEU A 302 -2.88 -3.14 0.32
CA LEU A 302 -3.40 -4.51 0.31
C LEU A 302 -4.47 -4.70 -0.77
N LEU A 303 -5.47 -3.81 -0.84
CA LEU A 303 -6.55 -3.89 -1.83
C LEU A 303 -6.05 -3.83 -3.28
N GLU A 304 -5.13 -2.90 -3.57
CA GLU A 304 -4.71 -2.61 -4.95
C GLU A 304 -3.49 -3.41 -5.40
N TYR A 305 -2.56 -3.69 -4.48
CA TYR A 305 -1.26 -4.28 -4.80
C TYR A 305 -1.01 -5.64 -4.11
N GLY A 306 -1.88 -6.04 -3.17
CA GLY A 306 -1.79 -7.34 -2.51
C GLY A 306 -0.71 -7.45 -1.43
N PHE A 307 -0.20 -6.35 -0.88
CA PHE A 307 0.82 -6.42 0.18
C PHE A 307 0.59 -5.39 1.29
N VAL A 308 1.21 -5.64 2.45
CA VAL A 308 1.25 -4.71 3.58
C VAL A 308 2.67 -4.15 3.71
N SER A 309 2.82 -2.83 3.76
CA SER A 309 4.12 -2.20 3.94
C SER A 309 4.43 -2.02 5.43
N ILE A 310 5.59 -2.54 5.86
CA ILE A 310 6.06 -2.46 7.24
C ILE A 310 6.56 -1.05 7.54
N GLN A 311 6.15 -0.48 8.68
CA GLN A 311 6.49 0.89 9.11
C GLN A 311 6.05 1.95 8.08
N ASN A 312 4.92 1.71 7.42
CA ASN A 312 4.37 2.65 6.46
C ASN A 312 3.93 3.95 7.17
N PRO A 313 4.53 5.11 6.85
CA PRO A 313 4.18 6.38 7.48
C PRO A 313 2.74 6.84 7.16
N HIS A 314 2.14 6.31 6.08
CA HIS A 314 0.78 6.61 5.68
C HIS A 314 -0.25 5.63 6.26
N ALA A 315 0.18 4.56 6.95
CA ALA A 315 -0.74 3.62 7.55
C ALA A 315 -1.52 4.23 8.71
N CYS A 316 -2.79 3.85 8.82
CA CYS A 316 -3.70 4.34 9.83
C CYS A 316 -4.77 3.29 10.17
N VAL A 317 -5.44 3.49 11.29
CA VAL A 317 -6.60 2.69 11.73
C VAL A 317 -7.84 3.56 11.69
N TYR A 318 -8.85 3.14 10.92
CA TYR A 318 -10.10 3.88 10.75
C TYR A 318 -11.05 3.70 11.92
N VAL A 319 -11.71 4.80 12.31
CA VAL A 319 -12.76 4.85 13.32
C VAL A 319 -14.09 5.08 12.61
N SER A 320 -14.98 4.10 12.68
CA SER A 320 -16.31 4.20 12.08
C SER A 320 -17.30 4.95 12.98
N GLU A 321 -18.39 5.44 12.37
CA GLU A 321 -19.45 6.17 13.07
C GLU A 321 -20.07 5.37 14.22
N ASP A 322 -20.27 4.05 14.04
CA ASP A 322 -20.79 3.17 15.08
C ASP A 322 -19.89 3.09 16.32
N ILE A 323 -18.57 3.12 16.12
CA ILE A 323 -17.60 3.15 17.21
C ILE A 323 -17.64 4.50 17.93
N LEU A 324 -17.78 5.63 17.23
CA LEU A 324 -17.95 6.92 17.88
C LEU A 324 -19.17 6.93 18.79
N VAL A 325 -20.33 6.51 18.26
CA VAL A 325 -21.60 6.49 18.99
C VAL A 325 -21.52 5.58 20.21
N LYS A 326 -20.84 4.43 20.11
CA LYS A 326 -20.67 3.47 21.21
C LYS A 326 -19.99 4.07 22.45
N TYR A 327 -19.04 4.99 22.28
CA TYR A 327 -18.27 5.57 23.38
C TYR A 327 -18.76 6.95 23.84
N LEU A 328 -19.79 7.49 23.18
CA LEU A 328 -20.42 8.75 23.54
C LEU A 328 -21.58 8.54 24.53
N PRO A 329 -21.90 9.55 25.37
CA PRO A 329 -23.01 9.45 26.32
C PRO A 329 -24.36 9.35 25.59
N LEU A 330 -25.10 8.26 25.80
CA LEU A 330 -26.42 8.00 25.19
C LEU A 330 -27.52 8.98 25.64
N THR A 331 -27.27 9.77 26.68
CA THR A 331 -28.25 10.70 27.29
C THR A 331 -28.28 12.07 26.62
N ASP A 332 -27.39 12.33 25.66
CA ASP A 332 -27.33 13.62 24.98
C ASP A 332 -28.46 13.77 23.94
N LYS A 333 -29.47 14.58 24.28
CA LYS A 333 -30.60 14.89 23.40
C LYS A 333 -30.20 15.57 22.09
N GLN A 334 -28.99 16.13 21.99
CA GLN A 334 -28.49 16.82 20.80
C GLN A 334 -27.57 15.94 19.93
N MET A 335 -27.34 14.68 20.29
CA MET A 335 -26.39 13.80 19.60
C MET A 335 -26.66 13.68 18.09
N ASN A 336 -27.92 13.46 17.69
CA ASN A 336 -28.30 13.36 16.28
C ASN A 336 -27.98 14.64 15.51
N LYS A 337 -28.16 15.81 16.15
CA LYS A 337 -27.85 17.11 15.54
C LYS A 337 -26.33 17.30 15.41
N LYS A 338 -25.56 16.88 16.40
CA LYS A 338 -24.08 16.90 16.35
C LYS A 338 -23.54 16.02 15.23
N ILE A 339 -24.06 14.81 15.07
CA ILE A 339 -23.70 13.91 13.98
C ILE A 339 -24.10 14.50 12.62
N SER A 340 -25.29 15.10 12.50
CA SER A 340 -25.71 15.79 11.27
C SER A 340 -24.73 16.91 10.91
N ILE A 341 -24.33 17.74 11.87
CA ILE A 341 -23.35 18.82 11.62
C ILE A 341 -22.04 18.26 11.08
N LEU A 342 -21.54 17.15 11.65
CA LEU A 342 -20.32 16.51 11.14
C LEU A 342 -20.51 15.95 9.72
N LYS A 343 -21.69 15.42 9.39
CA LYS A 343 -22.01 14.94 8.03
C LYS A 343 -22.10 16.09 7.05
N ASP A 344 -22.85 17.13 7.39
CA ASP A 344 -23.11 18.30 6.54
C ASP A 344 -21.84 19.13 6.24
N HIS A 345 -20.76 18.91 6.98
CA HIS A 345 -19.49 19.64 6.85
C HIS A 345 -18.32 18.70 6.52
N ASP A 346 -18.61 17.46 6.09
CA ASP A 346 -17.60 16.48 5.69
C ASP A 346 -16.55 16.21 6.76
N PHE A 347 -16.97 16.01 8.01
CA PHE A 347 -16.12 15.66 9.17
C PHE A 347 -16.37 14.26 9.71
N ILE A 348 -17.28 13.46 9.13
CA ILE A 348 -17.55 12.09 9.61
C ILE A 348 -16.67 11.02 8.96
N GLU A 349 -16.04 11.34 7.83
CA GLU A 349 -15.16 10.43 7.09
C GLU A 349 -13.68 10.59 7.50
N ASN A 350 -12.84 9.60 7.20
CA ASN A 350 -11.39 9.65 7.42
C ASN A 350 -11.00 9.98 8.88
N LEU A 351 -11.78 9.48 9.83
CA LEU A 351 -11.48 9.53 11.26
C LEU A 351 -10.51 8.41 11.57
N THR A 352 -9.30 8.74 12.02
CA THR A 352 -8.21 7.76 12.08
C THR A 352 -7.29 7.94 13.28
N PHE A 353 -6.65 6.84 13.67
CA PHE A 353 -5.41 6.83 14.45
C PHE A 353 -4.23 6.59 13.52
N GLY A 354 -3.18 7.39 13.65
CA GLY A 354 -1.92 7.25 12.93
C GLY A 354 -0.72 7.18 13.87
N TRP A 355 0.50 7.14 13.31
CA TRP A 355 1.73 7.15 14.11
C TRP A 355 1.84 8.38 15.02
N ASP A 356 1.25 9.51 14.60
CA ASP A 356 1.26 10.79 15.33
C ASP A 356 0.00 11.01 16.21
N GLY A 357 -0.75 9.95 16.51
CA GLY A 357 -1.95 10.02 17.34
C GLY A 357 -3.24 10.09 16.53
N PRO A 358 -4.37 10.48 17.17
CA PRO A 358 -5.64 10.68 16.47
C PRO A 358 -5.52 11.82 15.47
N SER A 359 -6.10 11.63 14.28
CA SER A 359 -6.13 12.64 13.22
C SER A 359 -6.84 13.91 13.68
N TRP A 360 -6.54 15.03 13.04
CA TRP A 360 -7.19 16.30 13.34
C TRP A 360 -8.71 16.21 13.17
N ARG A 361 -9.18 15.49 12.15
CA ARG A 361 -10.61 15.22 11.91
C ARG A 361 -11.24 14.46 13.08
N LEU A 362 -10.59 13.38 13.55
CA LEU A 362 -11.05 12.62 14.71
C LEU A 362 -11.11 13.48 15.98
N ARG A 363 -10.07 14.29 16.25
CA ARG A 363 -10.08 15.20 17.40
C ARG A 363 -11.22 16.20 17.31
N THR A 364 -11.41 16.82 16.14
CA THR A 364 -12.45 17.83 15.91
C THR A 364 -13.85 17.23 16.06
N ALA A 365 -14.09 16.05 15.48
CA ALA A 365 -15.33 15.31 15.63
C ALA A 365 -15.62 15.00 17.10
N LEU A 366 -14.64 14.46 17.85
CA LEU A 366 -14.81 14.15 19.26
C LEU A 366 -15.08 15.39 20.12
N LYS A 367 -14.41 16.52 19.86
CA LYS A 367 -14.67 17.79 20.55
C LYS A 367 -16.11 18.27 20.33
N LEU A 368 -16.58 18.25 19.08
CA LEU A 368 -17.96 18.63 18.74
C LEU A 368 -18.97 17.69 19.43
N LEU A 369 -18.71 16.38 19.37
CA LEU A 369 -19.57 15.38 20.00
C LEU A 369 -19.59 15.53 21.53
N CYS A 370 -18.51 16.02 22.14
CA CYS A 370 -18.38 16.27 23.57
C CYS A 370 -18.92 17.62 24.05
N LEU A 371 -19.42 18.50 23.18
CA LEU A 371 -19.94 19.81 23.60
C LEU A 371 -21.09 19.68 24.60
N GLU A 372 -21.12 20.51 25.63
CA GLU A 372 -22.28 20.56 26.53
C GLU A 372 -23.41 21.40 25.91
N ALA A 373 -24.62 21.31 26.46
CA ALA A 373 -25.79 21.94 25.86
C ALA A 373 -25.66 23.47 25.80
N GLU A 374 -24.98 24.03 26.79
CA GLU A 374 -24.67 25.45 26.99
C GLU A 374 -23.63 25.93 25.97
N GLU A 375 -22.66 25.07 25.64
CA GLU A 375 -21.56 25.37 24.71
C GLU A 375 -21.93 25.04 23.26
N PHE A 376 -23.07 24.39 23.02
CA PHE A 376 -23.42 23.90 21.68
C PHE A 376 -23.43 25.00 20.63
N THR A 377 -23.79 26.23 20.99
CA THR A 377 -23.77 27.39 20.08
C THR A 377 -22.38 27.69 19.49
N CYS A 378 -21.31 27.22 20.13
CA CYS A 378 -19.92 27.38 19.70
C CYS A 378 -19.44 26.29 18.72
N TRP A 379 -20.28 25.37 18.24
CA TRP A 379 -19.86 24.26 17.39
C TRP A 379 -19.05 24.70 16.15
N LYS A 380 -19.35 25.86 15.55
CA LYS A 380 -18.61 26.40 14.40
C LYS A 380 -17.14 26.68 14.74
N LYS A 381 -16.88 27.18 15.95
CA LYS A 381 -15.53 27.49 16.42
C LYS A 381 -14.68 26.22 16.53
N ILE A 382 -15.29 25.08 16.88
CA ILE A 382 -14.59 23.78 16.89
C ILE A 382 -14.13 23.39 15.48
N LEU A 383 -14.99 23.55 14.48
CA LEU A 383 -14.61 23.22 13.09
C LEU A 383 -13.48 24.12 12.57
N LEU A 384 -13.36 25.34 13.11
CA LEU A 384 -12.24 26.26 12.85
C LEU A 384 -10.98 25.93 13.67
N GLY A 385 -11.04 24.92 14.54
CA GLY A 385 -9.91 24.47 15.37
C GLY A 385 -9.74 25.23 16.68
N GLU A 386 -10.72 26.06 17.08
CA GLU A 386 -10.66 26.79 18.35
C GLU A 386 -10.92 25.87 19.54
N ILE A 387 -10.29 26.19 20.67
CA ILE A 387 -10.51 25.55 21.97
C ILE A 387 -11.70 26.23 22.65
N ILE A 388 -12.72 25.46 23.00
CA ILE A 388 -13.94 25.99 23.63
C ILE A 388 -13.80 26.03 25.15
N SER A 389 -13.43 24.89 25.75
CA SER A 389 -13.21 24.77 27.19
C SER A 389 -12.25 23.62 27.51
N ASP A 390 -11.53 23.75 28.61
CA ASP A 390 -10.65 22.69 29.11
C ASP A 390 -11.42 21.39 29.41
N THR A 391 -12.67 21.52 29.85
CA THR A 391 -13.56 20.39 30.10
C THR A 391 -13.86 19.63 28.82
N ASN A 392 -14.20 20.34 27.73
CA ASN A 392 -14.44 19.73 26.42
C ASN A 392 -13.18 19.04 25.86
N GLU A 393 -12.02 19.70 25.94
CA GLU A 393 -10.73 19.14 25.53
C GLU A 393 -10.43 17.84 26.30
N LYS A 394 -10.48 17.88 27.64
CA LYS A 394 -10.23 16.71 28.49
C LYS A 394 -11.21 15.58 28.19
N ARG A 395 -12.50 15.88 28.03
CA ARG A 395 -13.54 14.87 27.75
C ARG A 395 -13.31 14.22 26.39
N SER A 396 -13.01 14.99 25.35
CA SER A 396 -12.73 14.47 24.01
C SER A 396 -11.50 13.56 23.99
N LEU A 397 -10.43 13.92 24.71
CA LEU A 397 -9.21 13.11 24.86
C LEU A 397 -9.46 11.80 25.61
N VAL A 398 -10.30 11.82 26.66
CA VAL A 398 -10.69 10.60 27.39
C VAL A 398 -11.48 9.65 26.49
N ILE A 399 -12.37 10.16 25.64
CA ILE A 399 -13.11 9.33 24.67
C ILE A 399 -12.16 8.78 23.61
N ALA A 400 -11.26 9.60 23.06
CA ALA A 400 -10.24 9.13 22.11
C ALA A 400 -9.41 7.99 22.68
N GLN A 401 -8.99 8.09 23.95
CA GLN A 401 -8.24 7.04 24.64
C GLN A 401 -9.05 5.74 24.81
N LYS A 402 -10.34 5.84 25.16
CA LYS A 402 -11.22 4.66 25.26
C LYS A 402 -11.38 3.96 23.92
N ILE A 403 -11.56 4.71 22.84
CA ILE A 403 -11.66 4.16 21.48
C ILE A 403 -10.33 3.52 21.06
N CYS A 404 -9.20 4.18 21.31
CA CYS A 404 -7.88 3.64 20.99
C CYS A 404 -7.62 2.33 21.75
N GLN A 405 -7.95 2.27 23.05
CA GLN A 405 -7.79 1.08 23.87
C GLN A 405 -8.68 -0.08 23.39
N TYR A 406 -9.92 0.21 22.97
CA TYR A 406 -10.80 -0.78 22.34
C TYR A 406 -10.16 -1.42 21.11
N PHE A 407 -9.61 -0.62 20.20
CA PHE A 407 -8.96 -1.15 19.01
C PHE A 407 -7.70 -1.95 19.33
N ILE A 408 -6.93 -1.58 20.36
CA ILE A 408 -5.78 -2.37 20.83
C ILE A 408 -6.23 -3.76 21.30
N GLU A 409 -7.32 -3.84 22.07
CA GLU A 409 -7.87 -5.10 22.57
C GLU A 409 -8.44 -5.96 21.45
N GLU A 410 -9.20 -5.35 20.53
CA GLU A 410 -9.76 -6.02 19.34
C GLU A 410 -8.65 -6.58 18.44
N THR A 411 -7.64 -5.75 18.13
CA THR A 411 -6.48 -6.16 17.31
C THR A 411 -5.70 -7.29 17.97
N SER A 412 -5.46 -7.20 19.27
CA SER A 412 -4.76 -8.25 20.03
C SER A 412 -5.54 -9.57 20.06
N ALA A 413 -6.87 -9.49 20.17
CA ALA A 413 -7.74 -10.67 20.08
C ALA A 413 -7.69 -11.28 18.68
N MET A 414 -7.73 -10.46 17.63
CA MET A 414 -7.65 -10.94 16.26
C MET A 414 -6.30 -11.60 15.96
N LEU A 415 -5.18 -11.03 16.39
CA LEU A 415 -3.86 -11.66 16.24
C LEU A 415 -3.78 -13.05 16.89
N ARG A 416 -4.38 -13.24 18.07
CA ARG A 416 -4.47 -14.58 18.69
C ARG A 416 -5.28 -15.54 17.83
N LYS A 417 -6.40 -15.08 17.25
CA LYS A 417 -7.22 -15.88 16.34
C LYS A 417 -6.44 -16.27 15.08
N VAL A 418 -5.74 -15.33 14.44
CA VAL A 418 -4.91 -15.61 13.27
C VAL A 418 -3.80 -16.61 13.59
N SER A 419 -3.14 -16.46 14.75
CA SER A 419 -2.10 -17.39 15.18
C SER A 419 -2.65 -18.82 15.33
N HIS A 420 -3.84 -18.98 15.93
CA HIS A 420 -4.47 -20.28 16.09
C HIS A 420 -4.84 -20.91 14.73
N MET A 421 -5.42 -20.12 13.82
CA MET A 421 -5.75 -20.60 12.47
C MET A 421 -4.51 -21.01 11.67
N LYS A 422 -3.36 -20.36 11.87
CA LYS A 422 -2.11 -20.77 11.21
C LYS A 422 -1.63 -22.15 11.65
N ASP A 423 -1.93 -22.54 12.89
CA ASP A 423 -1.59 -23.87 13.41
C ASP A 423 -2.52 -24.96 12.86
N GLU A 424 -3.79 -24.62 12.58
CA GLU A 424 -4.81 -25.56 12.08
C GLU A 424 -4.82 -25.68 10.54
N GLU A 425 -4.67 -24.56 9.83
CA GLU A 425 -4.86 -24.46 8.37
C GLU A 425 -3.56 -24.16 7.64
N VAL A 426 -2.66 -25.16 7.62
CA VAL A 426 -1.33 -25.03 6.99
C VAL A 426 -1.41 -24.61 5.50
N ALA A 427 -2.49 -24.96 4.80
CA ALA A 427 -2.71 -24.57 3.40
C ALA A 427 -2.85 -23.04 3.21
N LEU A 428 -3.37 -22.31 4.21
CA LEU A 428 -3.62 -20.87 4.13
C LEU A 428 -2.52 -20.04 4.81
N ILE A 429 -1.43 -20.67 5.25
CA ILE A 429 -0.38 -20.02 6.05
C ILE A 429 0.16 -18.73 5.44
N ASN A 430 0.31 -18.67 4.11
CA ASN A 430 0.78 -17.47 3.42
C ASN A 430 -0.25 -16.34 3.42
N GLN A 431 -1.53 -16.67 3.24
CA GLN A 431 -2.60 -15.68 3.29
C GLN A 431 -2.81 -15.19 4.73
N LEU A 432 -2.77 -16.09 5.71
CA LEU A 432 -2.85 -15.75 7.13
C LEU A 432 -1.67 -14.90 7.60
N ALA A 433 -0.45 -15.14 7.10
CA ALA A 433 0.71 -14.29 7.39
C ALA A 433 0.55 -12.86 6.86
N LEU A 434 -0.13 -12.68 5.73
CA LEU A 434 -0.46 -11.34 5.20
C LEU A 434 -1.44 -10.61 6.13
N VAL A 435 -2.48 -11.29 6.59
CA VAL A 435 -3.46 -10.73 7.55
C VAL A 435 -2.79 -10.41 8.89
N GLU A 436 -1.95 -11.31 9.39
CA GLU A 436 -1.15 -11.09 10.61
C GLU A 436 -0.28 -9.84 10.48
N THR A 437 0.38 -9.64 9.33
CA THR A 437 1.20 -8.46 9.07
C THR A 437 0.38 -7.17 9.12
N LEU A 438 -0.83 -7.16 8.56
CA LEU A 438 -1.76 -6.02 8.65
C LEU A 438 -2.06 -5.66 10.10
N TRP A 439 -2.51 -6.64 10.90
CA TRP A 439 -2.88 -6.41 12.30
C TRP A 439 -1.68 -6.04 13.19
N ILE A 440 -0.48 -6.56 12.91
CA ILE A 440 0.73 -6.14 13.62
C ILE A 440 1.02 -4.66 13.37
N GLU A 441 0.88 -4.19 12.14
CA GLU A 441 1.09 -2.77 11.82
C GLU A 441 0.01 -1.89 12.47
N GLU A 442 -1.27 -2.28 12.40
CA GLU A 442 -2.35 -1.56 13.07
C GLU A 442 -2.15 -1.50 14.60
N LEU A 443 -1.71 -2.59 15.23
CA LEU A 443 -1.42 -2.62 16.67
C LEU A 443 -0.31 -1.62 17.04
N ARG A 444 0.77 -1.56 16.26
CA ARG A 444 1.88 -0.63 16.50
C ARG A 444 1.43 0.82 16.39
N ILE A 445 0.61 1.12 15.40
CA ILE A 445 0.01 2.46 15.20
C ILE A 445 -0.83 2.85 16.41
N LEU A 446 -1.70 1.95 16.87
CA LEU A 446 -2.56 2.19 18.02
C LEU A 446 -1.76 2.36 19.31
N GLN A 447 -0.69 1.59 19.52
CA GLN A 447 0.21 1.74 20.65
C GLN A 447 0.91 3.11 20.64
N ALA A 448 1.46 3.52 19.50
CA ALA A 448 2.06 4.86 19.35
C ALA A 448 1.03 5.97 19.59
N SER A 449 -0.18 5.83 19.05
CA SER A 449 -1.30 6.75 19.29
C SER A 449 -1.67 6.85 20.77
N ALA A 450 -1.70 5.72 21.49
CA ALA A 450 -2.02 5.68 22.91
C ALA A 450 -0.95 6.40 23.76
N GLU A 451 0.34 6.25 23.43
CA GLU A 451 1.43 6.98 24.08
C GLU A 451 1.27 8.50 23.92
N ILE A 452 0.95 8.95 22.71
CA ILE A 452 0.70 10.37 22.42
C ILE A 452 -0.51 10.88 23.20
N LEU A 453 -1.62 10.13 23.20
CA LEU A 453 -2.81 10.50 23.98
C LEU A 453 -2.52 10.63 25.48
N ASN A 454 -1.73 9.70 26.04
CA ASN A 454 -1.30 9.77 27.44
C ASN A 454 -0.48 11.04 27.70
N SER A 455 0.47 11.36 26.81
CA SER A 455 1.30 12.57 26.94
C SER A 455 0.47 13.86 26.93
N LEU A 456 -0.55 13.94 26.06
CA LEU A 456 -1.44 15.10 25.96
C LEU A 456 -2.25 15.27 27.25
N GLN A 457 -2.82 14.19 27.80
CA GLN A 457 -3.54 14.25 29.07
C GLN A 457 -2.63 14.69 30.22
N THR A 458 -1.39 14.22 30.25
CA THR A 458 -0.40 14.58 31.27
C THR A 458 0.00 16.06 31.18
N ALA A 459 0.18 16.60 29.98
CA ALA A 459 0.43 18.03 29.78
C ALA A 459 -0.73 18.89 30.32
N PHE A 460 -1.98 18.48 30.08
CA PHE A 460 -3.18 19.12 30.67
C PHE A 460 -3.30 18.95 32.19
N ARG A 461 -2.61 17.99 32.80
CA ARG A 461 -2.52 17.86 34.26
C ARG A 461 -1.43 18.75 34.85
N PHE A 462 -0.27 18.86 34.19
CA PHE A 462 0.88 19.62 34.70
C PHE A 462 0.88 21.11 34.40
N ALA A 463 0.20 21.56 33.34
CA ALA A 463 -0.04 22.99 33.13
C ALA A 463 -0.82 23.66 34.28
N PHE A 464 -1.42 22.84 35.17
CA PHE A 464 -2.35 23.30 36.20
C PHE A 464 -2.02 22.84 37.63
N PHE A 465 -0.88 22.19 37.83
CA PHE A 465 -0.26 22.09 39.16
C PHE A 465 1.17 22.65 39.08
N PRO A 466 1.36 23.98 39.18
CA PRO A 466 2.67 24.48 39.55
C PRO A 466 2.90 24.01 40.98
N SER A 467 3.83 23.07 41.17
CA SER A 467 4.36 22.76 42.49
C SER A 467 4.78 24.08 43.13
N THR A 468 4.19 24.40 44.26
CA THR A 468 4.55 25.54 45.08
C THR A 468 6.06 25.54 45.34
N GLY A 469 6.77 26.53 44.79
CA GLY A 469 8.09 26.92 45.27
C GLY A 469 9.19 26.97 44.20
N ILE A 470 9.66 28.21 43.97
CA ILE A 470 10.92 28.65 43.33
C ILE A 470 10.84 28.89 41.80
N PRO A 471 11.00 30.14 41.34
CA PRO A 471 11.08 30.45 39.92
C PRO A 471 12.48 30.13 39.40
N ALA A 472 12.58 29.23 38.42
CA ALA A 472 13.77 29.10 37.60
C ALA A 472 13.67 30.12 36.45
N LEU A 473 14.48 31.17 36.54
CA LEU A 473 14.80 32.06 35.43
C LEU A 473 15.33 31.23 34.25
N VAL A 474 14.59 31.19 33.15
CA VAL A 474 15.13 30.82 31.84
C VAL A 474 15.24 32.11 31.04
N GLU A 475 16.47 32.58 30.87
CA GLU A 475 16.81 33.71 30.02
C GLU A 475 16.34 33.45 28.58
N TYR A 476 15.49 34.35 28.10
CA TYR A 476 15.09 34.47 26.72
C TYR A 476 16.24 35.11 25.93
N ASN A 477 16.83 34.38 24.99
CA ASN A 477 17.84 34.92 24.06
C ASN A 477 17.14 35.30 22.73
N PRO A 478 16.97 36.59 22.40
CA PRO A 478 16.13 37.05 21.29
C PRO A 478 16.89 37.13 19.96
N ASN A 479 17.87 36.27 19.68
CA ASN A 479 18.57 36.23 18.40
C ASN A 479 18.83 34.80 17.92
N LYS A 480 17.76 34.12 17.48
CA LYS A 480 17.84 33.04 16.50
C LYS A 480 16.65 33.14 15.55
N GLN A 481 16.85 33.87 14.46
CA GLN A 481 16.00 33.77 13.28
C GLN A 481 16.02 32.32 12.79
N MET A 482 14.90 31.61 12.91
CA MET A 482 14.57 30.51 12.01
C MET A 482 13.54 31.05 11.02
N GLY A 483 13.89 30.96 9.73
CA GLY A 483 13.07 31.40 8.62
C GLY A 483 11.77 30.60 8.48
N PRO A 484 10.82 31.10 7.67
CA PRO A 484 9.49 30.54 7.59
C PRO A 484 9.50 29.18 6.88
N THR A 485 9.13 28.12 7.58
CA THR A 485 8.62 26.90 6.94
C THR A 485 7.18 27.18 6.49
N HIS A 486 7.04 27.54 5.21
CA HIS A 486 5.76 27.59 4.51
C HIS A 486 5.11 26.20 4.52
N PHE A 487 4.14 25.97 5.42
CA PHE A 487 3.11 24.97 5.20
C PHE A 487 2.04 25.59 4.30
N GLY A 488 2.13 25.28 3.01
CA GLY A 488 1.08 25.60 2.05
C GLY A 488 -0.19 24.83 2.38
N ARG A 489 -1.30 25.56 2.52
CA ARG A 489 -2.65 25.02 2.40
C ARG A 489 -2.78 24.38 1.02
N GLN A 490 -3.14 23.10 0.97
CA GLN A 490 -3.84 22.54 -0.18
C GLN A 490 -5.24 22.16 0.30
N SER A 491 -6.22 22.85 -0.28
CA SER A 491 -7.63 22.49 -0.25
C SER A 491 -7.81 21.22 -1.07
N GLU A 492 -8.18 20.13 -0.41
CA GLU A 492 -8.78 18.97 -1.06
C GLU A 492 -10.28 19.25 -1.17
N ASP A 493 -10.70 19.74 -2.34
CA ASP A 493 -12.11 19.75 -2.70
C ASP A 493 -12.53 18.33 -3.09
N LEU A 494 -13.72 17.98 -2.60
CA LEU A 494 -14.44 16.74 -2.78
C LEU A 494 -14.70 16.42 -4.25
N ASP A 495 -14.74 15.13 -4.57
CA ASP A 495 -15.71 14.64 -5.54
C ASP A 495 -16.45 13.45 -4.93
N GLY A 496 -17.68 13.73 -4.50
CA GLY A 496 -18.67 12.74 -4.11
C GLY A 496 -19.41 12.27 -5.37
N SER A 497 -19.03 11.11 -5.87
CA SER A 497 -19.92 10.29 -6.71
C SER A 497 -19.52 8.82 -6.54
N GLY A 498 -20.41 8.06 -5.91
CA GLY A 498 -20.33 6.61 -5.89
C GLY A 498 -20.38 6.02 -7.30
N HIS A 499 -19.69 4.90 -7.44
CA HIS A 499 -19.61 3.99 -8.59
C HIS A 499 -18.77 4.42 -9.80
N LEU A 500 -17.89 3.47 -10.18
CA LEU A 500 -17.03 3.38 -11.37
C LEU A 500 -15.74 4.22 -11.42
N SER A 501 -14.64 3.59 -10.97
CA SER A 501 -13.35 3.45 -11.67
C SER A 501 -12.18 3.51 -10.67
N LEU A 502 -11.86 2.35 -10.11
CA LEU A 502 -10.65 2.12 -9.32
C LEU A 502 -9.50 1.79 -10.29
N PHE A 503 -9.10 2.75 -11.13
CA PHE A 503 -7.92 2.59 -12.00
C PHE A 503 -6.95 3.74 -11.79
N ILE A 504 -5.94 3.46 -10.96
CA ILE A 504 -4.61 4.08 -10.96
C ILE A 504 -4.61 5.61 -10.78
N TYR A 505 -4.76 6.05 -9.54
CA TYR A 505 -4.26 7.36 -9.11
C TYR A 505 -2.73 7.29 -8.96
N MET A 506 -2.01 7.48 -10.07
CA MET A 506 -0.60 7.85 -10.06
C MET A 506 -0.46 9.23 -10.72
N ALA A 507 0.24 10.12 -10.00
CA ALA A 507 0.77 11.40 -10.47
C ALA A 507 -0.21 12.57 -10.71
N HIS A 508 -0.77 13.12 -9.62
CA HIS A 508 -0.95 14.57 -9.51
C HIS A 508 -0.60 15.04 -8.09
N SER A 509 0.69 15.21 -7.83
CA SER A 509 1.21 15.99 -6.71
C SER A 509 2.60 16.48 -7.09
N THR A 510 2.68 17.52 -7.94
CA THR A 510 3.75 18.52 -8.09
C THR A 510 3.79 19.13 -9.51
N VAL A 511 2.73 19.85 -9.88
CA VAL A 511 2.86 21.06 -10.74
C VAL A 511 1.78 22.06 -10.29
N ARG A 512 2.08 22.78 -9.21
CA ARG A 512 1.94 24.23 -9.06
C ARG A 512 2.61 24.66 -7.77
#